data_AF-A0AB39PPI1-F1
#
_entry.id   AF-A0AB39PPI1-F1
#
_cell.length_a   1.000
_cell.length_b   1.000
_cell.length_c   1.000
_cell.angle_alpha   90.00
_cell.angle_beta   90.00
_cell.angle_gamma   90.00
#
_symmetry.space_group_name_H-M   'P 1'
#
loop_
_entity.id
_entity.type
_entity.pdbx_description
1 polymer ?
#
loop_
_entity_poly.entity_id
_entity_poly.type
_entity_poly.pdbx_seq_one_letter_code
_entity_poly.pdbx_strand_id
1 'polypeptide(L)'
;MVGRINFNAPLTGLTTETTAQYTDDVVITRQKVYRRASGSHGVWQEFPASAAKGGIPTDRLPRYVHLILGHGGSVHRGSEPVRVSARLTPKDIESVDRTVGRNLRPATSIDAAVWIDEEGRIVRVRQDIHFASDPDIQNTLTLTDFKGAVSVSAPVAR
;
A
#
# COMPACT_ATOMS: atom_id res chain seq x y z
N MET A 1 1.56 7.11 6.52
CA MET A 1 2.57 6.10 6.91
C MET A 1 3.85 6.36 6.12
N VAL A 2 5.01 6.28 6.76
CA VAL A 2 6.35 6.39 6.13
C VAL A 2 7.27 5.35 6.76
N GLY A 3 8.19 4.75 6.00
CA GLY A 3 9.22 3.87 6.56
C GLY A 3 9.79 2.88 5.56
N ARG A 4 10.47 1.85 6.07
CA ARG A 4 11.16 0.83 5.27
C ARG A 4 10.42 -0.50 5.34
N ILE A 5 9.86 -0.92 4.20
CA ILE A 5 9.11 -2.17 4.07
C ILE A 5 9.79 -3.08 3.04
N ASN A 6 9.80 -4.38 3.32
CA ASN A 6 10.06 -5.44 2.36
C ASN A 6 8.71 -5.96 1.84
N PHE A 7 8.45 -5.76 0.54
CA PHE A 7 7.25 -6.26 -0.15
C PHE A 7 7.44 -7.66 -0.75
N ASN A 8 8.67 -8.20 -0.79
CA ASN A 8 8.92 -9.57 -1.20
C ASN A 8 8.46 -10.50 -0.06
N ALA A 9 7.38 -11.25 -0.30
CA ALA A 9 6.69 -12.01 0.75
C ALA A 9 7.65 -12.90 1.58
N PRO A 10 7.53 -12.92 2.92
CA PRO A 10 6.51 -12.24 3.73
C PRO A 10 6.76 -10.74 3.92
N LEU A 11 5.65 -9.98 4.01
CA LEU A 11 5.65 -8.56 4.34
C LEU A 11 6.31 -8.33 5.71
N THR A 12 7.39 -7.56 5.75
CA THR A 12 8.09 -7.15 6.99
C THR A 12 8.55 -5.72 6.87
N GLY A 13 8.65 -4.98 7.97
CA GLY A 13 9.07 -3.58 7.90
C GLY A 13 9.08 -2.83 9.22
N LEU A 14 9.58 -1.60 9.15
CA LEU A 14 9.62 -0.61 10.21
C LEU A 14 9.02 0.68 9.65
N THR A 15 7.91 1.14 10.22
CA THR A 15 7.19 2.33 9.73
C THR A 15 6.65 3.18 10.85
N THR A 16 6.52 4.48 10.60
CA THR A 16 5.75 5.40 11.44
C THR A 16 4.39 5.65 10.77
N GLU A 17 3.30 5.48 11.51
CA GLU A 17 1.94 5.77 11.08
C GLU A 17 1.42 7.02 11.80
N THR A 18 1.12 8.07 11.06
CA THR A 18 0.61 9.35 11.58
C THR A 18 -0.80 9.59 11.07
N THR A 19 -1.68 9.97 12.00
CA THR A 19 -3.04 10.48 11.76
C THR A 19 -3.18 11.85 12.43
N ALA A 20 -4.36 12.46 12.38
CA ALA A 20 -4.63 13.69 13.14
C ALA A 20 -4.69 13.45 14.66
N GLN A 21 -4.88 12.20 15.09
CA GLN A 21 -5.13 11.83 16.49
C GLN A 21 -3.92 11.16 17.17
N TYR A 22 -3.05 10.49 16.41
CA TYR A 22 -1.91 9.75 16.95
C TYR A 22 -0.74 9.66 15.96
N THR A 23 0.45 9.35 16.48
CA THR A 23 1.60 8.92 15.70
C THR A 23 2.20 7.69 16.37
N ASP A 24 2.23 6.56 15.65
CA ASP A 24 2.69 5.26 16.14
C ASP A 24 3.97 4.82 15.43
N ASP A 25 4.92 4.26 16.19
CA ASP A 25 5.93 3.36 15.65
C ASP A 25 5.29 1.99 15.40
N VAL A 26 5.57 1.39 14.24
CA VAL A 26 5.02 0.09 13.82
C VAL A 26 6.13 -0.83 13.35
N VAL A 27 6.21 -2.02 13.95
CA VAL A 27 7.14 -3.10 13.56
C VAL A 27 6.33 -4.25 12.98
N ILE A 28 6.58 -4.61 11.72
CA ILE A 28 5.92 -5.72 11.02
C ILE A 28 6.91 -6.86 10.92
N THR A 29 6.66 -7.95 11.66
CA THR A 29 7.40 -9.21 11.55
C THR A 29 6.59 -10.26 10.78
N ARG A 30 7.20 -11.42 10.53
CA ARG A 30 6.50 -12.57 9.92
C ARG A 30 5.33 -13.13 10.75
N GLN A 31 5.31 -12.86 12.06
CA GLN A 31 4.40 -13.49 13.02
C GLN A 31 3.37 -12.49 13.59
N LYS A 32 3.81 -11.27 13.89
CA LYS A 32 3.02 -10.22 14.55
C LYS A 32 3.33 -8.83 13.99
N VAL A 33 2.37 -7.93 14.15
CA VAL A 33 2.57 -6.48 14.08
C VAL A 33 2.68 -5.96 15.51
N TYR A 34 3.63 -5.08 15.76
CA TYR A 34 3.79 -4.39 17.03
C TYR A 34 3.54 -2.89 16.81
N ARG A 35 2.79 -2.24 17.70
CA ARG A 35 2.57 -0.79 17.68
C ARG A 35 2.89 -0.16 19.03
N ARG A 36 3.35 1.08 19.04
CA ARG A 36 3.40 1.95 20.23
C ARG A 36 3.30 3.40 19.79
N ALA A 37 2.93 4.31 20.70
CA ALA A 37 3.07 5.74 20.45
C ALA A 37 4.54 6.10 20.15
N SER A 38 4.77 6.79 19.04
CA SER A 38 6.09 7.23 18.59
C SER A 38 6.77 8.13 19.63
N GLY A 39 8.07 7.94 19.82
CA GLY A 39 8.86 8.69 20.82
C GLY A 39 8.56 8.33 22.28
N SER A 40 7.64 7.40 22.55
CA SER A 40 7.35 6.95 23.91
C SER A 40 8.27 5.81 24.39
N HIS A 41 8.43 5.72 25.70
CA HIS A 41 8.88 4.51 26.40
C HIS A 41 7.70 3.58 26.74
N GLY A 42 6.62 3.63 25.95
CA GLY A 42 5.44 2.80 26.15
C GLY A 42 5.65 1.35 25.68
N VAL A 43 4.93 0.43 26.32
CA VAL A 43 4.94 -1.01 25.97
C VAL A 43 4.42 -1.20 24.55
N TRP A 44 5.10 -2.07 23.80
CA TRP A 44 4.66 -2.50 22.47
C TRP A 44 3.40 -3.35 22.55
N GLN A 45 2.32 -2.86 21.95
CA GLN A 45 1.07 -3.59 21.77
C GLN A 45 1.22 -4.60 20.63
N GLU A 46 0.79 -5.84 20.85
CA GLU A 46 0.89 -6.93 19.88
C GLU A 46 -0.41 -7.16 19.11
N PHE A 47 -0.29 -7.33 17.79
CA PHE A 47 -1.40 -7.63 16.88
C PHE A 47 -1.02 -8.82 15.97
N PRO A 48 -2.00 -9.60 15.46
CA PRO A 48 -1.71 -10.66 14.49
C PRO A 48 -1.12 -10.10 13.19
N ALA A 49 -0.27 -10.86 12.50
CA ALA A 49 0.34 -10.45 11.22
C ALA A 49 -0.68 -10.06 10.13
N SER A 50 -1.93 -10.51 10.22
CA SER A 50 -3.03 -10.09 9.33
C SER A 50 -3.30 -8.58 9.39
N ALA A 51 -3.05 -7.93 10.52
CA ALA A 51 -3.22 -6.48 10.69
C ALA A 51 -2.30 -5.64 9.78
N ALA A 52 -1.21 -6.22 9.27
CA ALA A 52 -0.27 -5.53 8.37
C ALA A 52 -0.85 -5.21 6.97
N LYS A 53 -1.98 -5.84 6.59
CA LYS A 53 -2.52 -5.77 5.21
C LYS A 53 -3.54 -4.65 4.99
N GLY A 54 -3.74 -3.77 5.98
CA GLY A 54 -4.90 -2.87 6.09
C GLY A 54 -4.98 -1.65 5.16
N GLY A 55 -4.46 -1.68 3.93
CA GLY A 55 -4.63 -0.51 3.05
C GLY A 55 -4.21 -0.67 1.58
N ILE A 56 -3.06 -1.28 1.30
CA ILE A 56 -2.60 -1.52 -0.08
C ILE A 56 -2.03 -2.95 -0.19
N PRO A 57 -2.57 -3.81 -1.08
CA PRO A 57 -2.04 -5.14 -1.39
C PRO A 57 -0.76 -5.02 -2.23
N THR A 58 0.30 -4.61 -1.55
CA THR A 58 1.61 -4.28 -2.11
C THR A 58 2.37 -5.50 -2.64
N ASP A 59 1.98 -6.72 -2.23
CA ASP A 59 2.41 -8.00 -2.80
C ASP A 59 1.88 -8.23 -4.23
N ARG A 60 0.94 -7.40 -4.71
CA ARG A 60 0.22 -7.60 -5.98
C ARG A 60 0.32 -6.44 -6.95
N LEU A 61 1.14 -5.42 -6.68
CA LEU A 61 1.28 -4.23 -7.54
C LEU A 61 1.48 -4.56 -9.04
N PRO A 62 2.30 -5.55 -9.46
CA PRO A 62 2.41 -5.93 -10.87
C PRO A 62 1.10 -6.45 -11.48
N ARG A 63 0.26 -7.14 -10.70
CA ARG A 63 -1.05 -7.63 -11.16
C ARG A 63 -2.04 -6.48 -11.36
N TYR A 64 -1.95 -5.40 -10.58
CA TYR A 64 -2.74 -4.19 -10.82
C TYR A 64 -2.31 -3.43 -12.08
N VAL A 65 -1.02 -3.41 -12.41
CA VAL A 65 -0.55 -2.91 -13.70
C VAL A 65 -1.14 -3.73 -14.85
N HIS A 66 -1.15 -5.06 -14.75
CA HIS A 66 -1.78 -5.92 -15.75
C HIS A 66 -3.30 -5.71 -15.84
N LEU A 67 -4.00 -5.50 -14.71
CA LEU A 67 -5.43 -5.18 -14.69
C LEU A 67 -5.73 -3.87 -15.42
N ILE A 68 -4.96 -2.81 -15.15
CA ILE A 68 -5.07 -1.50 -15.80
C ILE A 68 -4.89 -1.63 -17.32
N LEU A 69 -3.83 -2.33 -17.76
CA LEU A 69 -3.56 -2.55 -19.19
C LEU A 69 -4.63 -3.42 -19.86
N GLY A 70 -5.12 -4.46 -19.17
CA GLY A 70 -6.19 -5.33 -19.65
C GLY A 70 -7.55 -4.63 -19.81
N HIS A 71 -7.78 -3.54 -19.07
CA HIS A 71 -8.96 -2.66 -19.21
C HIS A 71 -8.76 -1.53 -20.24
N GLY A 72 -7.75 -1.63 -21.12
CA GLY A 72 -7.46 -0.61 -22.12
C GLY A 72 -6.86 0.68 -21.53
N GLY A 73 -6.21 0.58 -20.36
CA GLY A 73 -5.63 1.73 -19.66
C GLY A 73 -4.58 2.48 -20.48
N SER A 74 -4.59 3.80 -20.37
CA SER A 74 -3.69 4.70 -21.09
C SER A 74 -2.25 4.58 -20.60
N VAL A 75 -1.31 4.54 -21.53
CA VAL A 75 0.14 4.54 -21.26
C VAL A 75 0.74 5.88 -21.67
N HIS A 76 1.25 6.64 -20.70
CA HIS A 76 1.81 7.98 -20.89
C HIS A 76 3.34 7.87 -20.80
N ARG A 77 4.00 7.92 -21.97
CA ARG A 77 5.46 7.73 -22.11
C ARG A 77 6.26 9.04 -22.23
N GLY A 78 5.59 10.19 -22.24
CA GLY A 78 6.22 11.51 -22.44
C GLY A 78 6.93 12.09 -21.21
N SER A 79 6.99 11.34 -20.12
CA SER A 79 7.74 11.67 -18.91
C SER A 79 8.19 10.39 -18.22
N GLU A 80 9.41 10.38 -17.70
CA GLU A 80 9.84 9.36 -16.76
C GLU A 80 9.45 9.78 -15.34
N PRO A 81 8.95 8.85 -14.49
CA PRO A 81 8.68 7.44 -14.78
C PRO A 81 7.40 7.25 -15.63
N VAL A 82 7.36 6.20 -16.46
CA VAL A 82 6.22 5.88 -17.33
C VAL A 82 4.95 5.69 -16.50
N ARG A 83 3.87 6.41 -16.84
CA ARG A 83 2.57 6.28 -16.17
C ARG A 83 1.66 5.34 -16.94
N VAL A 84 1.04 4.37 -16.26
CA VAL A 84 -0.14 3.65 -16.73
C VAL A 84 -1.35 4.05 -15.88
N SER A 85 -2.53 4.22 -16.49
CA SER A 85 -3.73 4.68 -15.76
C SER A 85 -5.03 4.17 -16.36
N ALA A 86 -5.99 3.79 -15.51
CA ALA A 86 -7.37 3.47 -15.91
C ALA A 86 -8.36 3.86 -14.81
N ARG A 87 -9.62 4.09 -15.21
CA ARG A 87 -10.76 4.07 -14.30
C ARG A 87 -11.21 2.62 -14.11
N LEU A 88 -11.24 2.18 -12.86
CA LEU A 88 -11.63 0.81 -12.47
C LEU A 88 -12.85 0.86 -11.55
N THR A 89 -13.53 -0.26 -11.37
CA THR A 89 -14.57 -0.47 -10.35
C THR A 89 -14.04 -1.37 -9.22
N PRO A 90 -14.70 -1.40 -8.05
CA PRO A 90 -14.36 -2.39 -7.02
C PRO A 90 -14.43 -3.85 -7.53
N LYS A 91 -15.32 -4.14 -8.47
CA LYS A 91 -15.48 -5.46 -9.08
C LYS A 91 -14.27 -5.86 -9.93
N ASP A 92 -13.63 -4.92 -10.61
CA ASP A 92 -12.41 -5.18 -11.38
C ASP A 92 -11.25 -5.46 -10.44
N ILE A 93 -11.16 -4.71 -9.32
CA ILE A 93 -10.20 -4.97 -8.24
C ILE A 93 -10.44 -6.34 -7.59
N GLU A 94 -11.69 -6.78 -7.40
CA GLU A 94 -12.02 -8.12 -6.86
C GLU A 94 -11.43 -9.28 -7.70
N SER A 95 -11.15 -9.07 -8.99
CA SER A 95 -10.51 -10.08 -9.86
C SER A 95 -9.04 -10.34 -9.52
N VAL A 96 -8.34 -9.34 -8.97
CA VAL A 96 -6.93 -9.42 -8.52
C VAL A 96 -6.83 -9.67 -7.02
N ASP A 97 -7.69 -9.02 -6.24
CA ASP A 97 -7.79 -9.18 -4.79
C ASP A 97 -9.25 -9.05 -4.33
N ARG A 98 -9.86 -10.21 -4.08
CA ARG A 98 -11.23 -10.33 -3.58
C ARG A 98 -11.46 -9.61 -2.25
N THR A 99 -10.45 -9.54 -1.36
CA THR A 99 -10.61 -8.89 -0.06
C THR A 99 -10.60 -7.37 -0.24
N VAL A 100 -9.62 -6.85 -0.98
CA VAL A 100 -9.50 -5.39 -1.21
C VAL A 100 -10.66 -4.86 -2.05
N GLY A 101 -11.06 -5.55 -3.12
CA GLY A 101 -12.20 -5.13 -3.94
C GLY A 101 -13.54 -5.13 -3.17
N ARG A 102 -13.73 -6.05 -2.20
CA ARG A 102 -14.88 -6.01 -1.29
C ARG A 102 -14.81 -4.87 -0.29
N ASN A 103 -13.63 -4.60 0.27
CA ASN A 103 -13.41 -3.50 1.22
C ASN A 103 -13.55 -2.11 0.57
N LEU A 104 -13.42 -2.01 -0.76
CA LEU A 104 -13.66 -0.76 -1.51
C LEU A 104 -15.15 -0.44 -1.69
N ARG A 105 -16.09 -1.35 -1.40
CA ARG A 105 -17.53 -1.03 -1.43
C ARG A 105 -17.85 -0.08 -0.26
N PRO A 106 -18.60 1.03 -0.47
CA PRO A 106 -19.53 1.29 -1.58
C PRO A 106 -18.99 2.21 -2.69
N ALA A 107 -17.67 2.29 -2.94
CA ALA A 107 -17.13 3.13 -4.01
C ALA A 107 -17.72 2.82 -5.39
N THR A 108 -17.95 3.86 -6.19
CA THR A 108 -18.53 3.76 -7.53
C THR A 108 -17.46 3.53 -8.60
N SER A 109 -16.30 4.18 -8.44
CA SER A 109 -15.15 4.04 -9.33
C SER A 109 -13.84 4.41 -8.62
N ILE A 110 -12.73 3.97 -9.18
CA ILE A 110 -11.38 4.26 -8.71
C ILE A 110 -10.56 4.69 -9.92
N ASP A 111 -10.13 5.94 -9.95
CA ASP A 111 -9.12 6.41 -10.90
C ASP A 111 -7.75 5.96 -10.39
N ALA A 112 -7.20 4.92 -11.02
CA ALA A 112 -5.96 4.26 -10.62
C ALA A 112 -4.83 4.63 -11.57
N ALA A 113 -3.69 5.04 -11.02
CA ALA A 113 -2.47 5.32 -11.77
C ALA A 113 -1.25 4.69 -11.11
N VAL A 114 -0.36 4.12 -11.93
CA VAL A 114 0.91 3.50 -11.50
C VAL A 114 2.04 4.10 -12.32
N TRP A 115 3.16 4.40 -11.67
CA TRP A 115 4.39 4.89 -12.30
C TRP A 115 5.48 3.83 -12.20
N ILE A 116 6.16 3.61 -13.32
CA ILE A 116 7.15 2.56 -13.54
C ILE A 116 8.44 3.23 -14.04
N ASP A 117 9.58 2.95 -13.39
CA ASP A 117 10.90 3.49 -13.79
C ASP A 117 11.56 2.70 -14.93
N GLU A 118 12.77 3.14 -15.35
CA GLU A 118 13.57 2.49 -16.42
C GLU A 118 13.73 0.99 -16.16
N GLU A 119 14.01 0.62 -14.90
CA GLU A 119 14.27 -0.74 -14.49
C GLU A 119 12.99 -1.57 -14.29
N GLY A 120 11.82 -1.03 -14.64
CA GLY A 120 10.53 -1.72 -14.58
C GLY A 120 9.94 -1.82 -13.16
N ARG A 121 10.49 -1.10 -12.18
CA ARG A 121 10.02 -1.09 -10.80
C ARG A 121 8.85 -0.11 -10.66
N ILE A 122 7.87 -0.48 -9.84
CA ILE A 122 6.77 0.42 -9.50
C ILE A 122 7.27 1.41 -8.44
N VAL A 123 7.33 2.69 -8.79
CA VAL A 123 7.87 3.77 -7.94
C VAL A 123 6.79 4.66 -7.33
N ARG A 124 5.59 4.69 -7.92
CA ARG A 124 4.41 5.34 -7.32
C ARG A 124 3.12 4.64 -7.72
N VAL A 125 2.16 4.63 -6.80
CA VAL A 125 0.75 4.29 -7.05
C VAL A 125 -0.11 5.44 -6.53
N ARG A 126 -1.09 5.88 -7.30
CA ARG A 126 -2.15 6.81 -6.88
C ARG A 126 -3.49 6.15 -7.13
N GLN A 127 -4.41 6.34 -6.20
CA GLN A 127 -5.81 5.97 -6.34
C GLN A 127 -6.65 7.14 -5.87
N ASP A 128 -7.55 7.61 -6.72
CA ASP A 128 -8.63 8.52 -6.35
C ASP A 128 -9.91 7.69 -6.34
N ILE A 129 -10.47 7.45 -5.16
CA ILE A 129 -11.62 6.56 -4.93
C ILE A 129 -12.86 7.42 -4.80
N HIS A 130 -13.83 7.19 -5.69
CA HIS A 130 -15.04 7.99 -5.78
C HIS A 130 -16.24 7.28 -5.14
N PHE A 131 -17.09 8.05 -4.46
CA PHE A 131 -18.32 7.55 -3.83
C PHE A 131 -19.55 8.29 -4.37
N ALA A 132 -20.74 7.70 -4.21
CA ALA A 132 -21.99 8.33 -4.69
C ALA A 132 -22.55 9.39 -3.73
N SER A 133 -22.19 9.31 -2.44
CA SER A 133 -22.79 10.13 -1.37
C SER A 133 -21.82 10.48 -0.24
N ASP A 134 -20.57 9.99 -0.32
CA ASP A 134 -19.50 10.25 0.64
C ASP A 134 -18.38 11.05 -0.04
N PRO A 135 -17.51 11.75 0.70
CA PRO A 135 -16.34 12.41 0.12
C PRO A 135 -15.37 11.42 -0.53
N ASP A 136 -14.80 11.83 -1.67
CA ASP A 136 -13.76 11.06 -2.35
C ASP A 136 -12.51 10.85 -1.48
N ILE A 137 -11.88 9.68 -1.59
CA ILE A 137 -10.67 9.33 -0.84
C ILE A 137 -9.49 9.21 -1.81
N GLN A 138 -8.48 10.06 -1.63
CA GLN A 138 -7.21 9.93 -2.33
C GLN A 138 -6.20 9.13 -1.51
N ASN A 139 -5.55 8.16 -2.14
CA ASN A 139 -4.42 7.41 -1.60
C ASN A 139 -3.19 7.57 -2.52
N THR A 140 -1.99 7.61 -1.95
CA THR A 140 -0.74 7.64 -2.71
C THR A 140 0.36 6.88 -1.97
N LEU A 141 0.94 5.90 -2.66
CA LEU A 141 2.14 5.17 -2.24
C LEU A 141 3.31 5.62 -3.12
N THR A 142 4.42 6.00 -2.49
CA THR A 142 5.69 6.30 -3.18
C THR A 142 6.74 5.33 -2.67
N LEU A 143 7.53 4.76 -3.58
CA LEU A 143 8.56 3.75 -3.31
C LEU A 143 9.91 4.28 -3.81
N THR A 144 10.88 4.37 -2.90
CA THR A 144 12.25 4.84 -3.13
C THR A 144 13.25 3.89 -2.45
N ASP A 145 14.55 4.14 -2.63
CA ASP A 145 15.62 3.47 -1.86
C ASP A 145 15.58 1.93 -1.92
N PHE A 146 15.28 1.41 -3.12
CA PHE A 146 15.27 -0.01 -3.46
C PHE A 146 16.65 -0.62 -3.18
N LYS A 147 16.72 -1.48 -2.16
CA LYS A 147 17.91 -2.23 -1.74
C LYS A 147 17.45 -3.59 -1.17
N GLY A 148 18.39 -4.44 -0.78
CA GLY A 148 18.08 -5.73 -0.14
C GLY A 148 17.16 -5.63 1.08
N ALA A 149 16.51 -6.75 1.40
CA ALA A 149 15.62 -6.86 2.56
C ALA A 149 16.38 -6.62 3.87
N VAL A 150 15.75 -5.87 4.78
CA VAL A 150 16.28 -5.61 6.13
C VAL A 150 15.71 -6.64 7.09
N SER A 151 16.55 -7.15 7.99
CA SER A 151 16.10 -8.03 9.08
C SER A 151 15.23 -7.24 10.06
N VAL A 152 14.01 -7.72 10.32
CA VAL A 152 13.07 -7.13 11.28
C VAL A 152 12.69 -8.19 12.30
N SER A 153 13.02 -7.92 13.56
CA SER A 153 12.72 -8.78 14.71
C SER A 153 11.60 -8.17 15.58
N ALA A 154 11.05 -8.95 16.50
CA ALA A 154 10.19 -8.41 17.54
C ALA A 154 10.96 -7.33 18.35
N PRO A 155 10.32 -6.20 18.70
CA PRO A 155 10.94 -5.20 19.53
C PRO A 155 11.15 -5.73 20.95
N VAL A 156 12.28 -5.37 21.56
CA VAL A 156 12.57 -5.74 22.96
C VAL A 156 11.66 -4.94 23.89
N ALA A 157 10.96 -5.61 24.79
CA ALA A 157 10.22 -4.96 25.87
C ALA A 157 11.22 -4.25 26.81
N ARG A 158 11.03 -2.94 26.97
CA ARG A 158 11.65 -2.06 27.97
C ARG A 158 10.58 -1.11 28.48
#